data_AF-A0A9D4Q2Z7-F1
#
_entry.id   AF-A0A9D4Q2Z7-F1
#
_cell.length_a   1.000
_cell.length_b   1.000
_cell.length_c   1.000
_cell.angle_alpha   90.00
_cell.angle_beta   90.00
_cell.angle_gamma   90.00
#
_symmetry.space_group_name_H-M   'P 1'
#
loop_
_entity.id
_entity.type
_entity.pdbx_description
1 polymer ?
#
loop_
_entity_poly.entity_id
_entity_poly.type
_entity_poly.pdbx_seq_one_letter_code
_entity_poly.pdbx_strand_id
1 'polypeptide(L)'
;MPGGASRVLPQRSWAAAIPTLLLHKALDLACQSGAGHGGPMGAGALIGGGALAPHCSPLERFLGCVFMRKSLHRVVQGDDNMTMLAPAEPGVIQFRAETLQCRVSLNPATLQSLHLKLSQAGPTDQWAPEELQLLERYFDTKVASFPYKPNAFMSFTRLLNAPINILKDFVQLMRLELAPDRNMKWSMQLCLTIPPAAPPIAPSGMSSIVMIKNKMLFFLQLSRLVPGEPSHIAVPVVYDLSANVMQVADKRLEAPGAQPNAPVTLINAMLRRFAEFAPPNECCIYPSIREILTSLTIPPQ
;
A
#
# COMPACT_ATOMS: atom_id res chain seq x y z
N MET A 1 -11.65 15.81 -57.54
CA MET A 1 -10.56 14.96 -56.99
C MET A 1 -9.26 15.65 -57.38
N PRO A 2 -8.45 16.17 -56.44
CA PRO A 2 -7.68 15.42 -55.43
C PRO A 2 -7.82 16.08 -54.03
N GLY A 3 -7.28 15.64 -52.90
CA GLY A 3 -6.44 14.51 -52.50
C GLY A 3 -6.27 14.66 -50.99
N GLY A 4 -6.56 13.61 -50.21
CA GLY A 4 -6.56 13.65 -48.75
C GLY A 4 -5.16 13.78 -48.19
N ALA A 5 -4.87 14.88 -47.50
CA ALA A 5 -3.70 14.99 -46.64
C ALA A 5 -4.06 14.50 -45.23
N SER A 6 -3.52 13.33 -44.86
CA SER A 6 -3.44 12.85 -43.49
C SER A 6 -2.79 13.91 -42.61
N ARG A 7 -3.57 14.56 -41.73
CA ARG A 7 -3.02 15.50 -40.75
C ARG A 7 -2.51 14.73 -39.54
N VAL A 8 -1.23 14.37 -39.62
CA VAL A 8 -0.42 13.99 -38.45
C VAL A 8 -0.41 15.16 -37.47
N LEU A 9 -0.76 14.90 -36.21
CA LEU A 9 -0.68 15.91 -35.15
C LEU A 9 0.78 16.19 -34.80
N PRO A 10 1.19 17.46 -34.65
CA PRO A 10 2.56 17.80 -34.29
C PRO A 10 2.83 17.48 -32.81
N GLN A 11 3.99 16.86 -32.55
CA GLN A 11 4.57 16.68 -31.22
C GLN A 11 4.99 18.05 -30.66
N ARG A 12 4.09 18.77 -29.96
CA ARG A 12 4.50 19.87 -29.05
C ARG A 12 3.69 19.87 -27.76
N SER A 13 4.41 20.14 -26.69
CA SER A 13 4.11 20.13 -25.26
C SER A 13 3.09 21.19 -24.77
N TRP A 14 2.06 21.50 -25.58
CA TRP A 14 1.03 22.50 -25.29
C TRP A 14 -0.41 21.98 -25.38
N ALA A 15 -0.61 20.65 -25.44
CA ALA A 15 -1.93 20.01 -25.46
C ALA A 15 -2.76 20.24 -24.17
N ALA A 16 -2.28 21.05 -23.22
CA ALA A 16 -3.04 21.48 -22.04
C ALA A 16 -3.93 22.71 -22.28
N ALA A 17 -3.86 23.37 -23.47
CA ALA A 17 -4.55 24.63 -23.73
C ALA A 17 -5.64 24.59 -24.82
N ILE A 18 -5.92 23.42 -25.41
CA ILE A 18 -7.09 23.25 -26.29
C ILE A 18 -8.19 22.60 -25.45
N PRO A 19 -9.28 23.30 -25.12
CA PRO A 19 -10.38 22.68 -24.40
C PRO A 19 -10.92 21.52 -25.24
N THR A 20 -10.86 20.31 -24.69
CA THR A 20 -11.51 19.16 -25.31
C THR A 20 -13.01 19.38 -25.24
N LEU A 21 -13.63 19.67 -26.39
CA LEU A 21 -15.08 19.76 -26.50
C LEU A 21 -15.67 18.38 -26.22
N LEU A 22 -16.28 18.25 -25.04
CA LEU A 22 -16.98 17.04 -24.61
C LEU A 22 -18.46 17.20 -24.90
N LEU A 23 -19.03 16.26 -25.67
CA LEU A 23 -20.47 16.14 -25.81
C LEU A 23 -21.10 15.81 -24.45
N HIS A 24 -22.29 16.33 -24.16
CA HIS A 24 -23.03 16.02 -22.92
C HIS A 24 -23.12 14.52 -22.68
N LYS A 25 -23.49 13.74 -23.71
CA LYS A 25 -23.56 12.27 -23.62
C LYS A 25 -22.21 11.60 -23.28
N ALA A 26 -21.10 12.15 -23.77
CA ALA A 26 -19.76 11.61 -23.47
C ALA A 26 -19.35 11.93 -22.02
N LEU A 27 -19.70 13.13 -21.54
CA LEU A 27 -19.50 13.51 -20.14
C LEU A 27 -20.37 12.65 -19.21
N ASP A 28 -21.65 12.47 -19.54
CA ASP A 28 -22.57 11.64 -18.77
C ASP A 28 -22.03 10.20 -18.67
N LEU A 29 -21.55 9.63 -19.78
CA LEU A 29 -20.95 8.30 -19.78
C LEU A 29 -19.67 8.22 -18.93
N ALA A 30 -18.86 9.28 -18.91
CA ALA A 30 -17.64 9.33 -18.12
C ALA A 30 -17.91 9.48 -16.61
N CYS A 31 -19.02 10.13 -16.25
CA CYS A 31 -19.49 10.32 -14.86
C CYS A 31 -20.35 9.15 -14.36
N GLN A 32 -20.90 8.32 -15.26
CA GLN A 32 -21.67 7.14 -14.88
C GLN A 32 -20.75 6.18 -14.12
N SER A 33 -21.07 5.96 -12.85
CA SER A 33 -20.45 4.87 -12.13
C SER A 33 -20.86 3.56 -12.79
N GLY A 34 -19.90 2.68 -13.03
CA GLY A 34 -20.15 1.37 -13.64
C GLY A 34 -20.99 0.50 -12.70
N ALA A 35 -22.29 0.72 -12.67
CA ALA A 35 -23.24 -0.26 -12.17
C ALA A 35 -23.31 -1.38 -13.21
N GLY A 36 -22.72 -2.55 -12.89
CA GLY A 36 -23.09 -3.81 -13.53
C GLY A 36 -22.43 -4.17 -14.86
N HIS A 37 -21.09 -4.16 -14.96
CA HIS A 37 -20.41 -4.99 -15.97
C HIS A 37 -19.42 -5.92 -15.28
N GLY A 38 -19.90 -7.14 -14.99
CA GLY A 38 -19.07 -8.29 -14.65
C GLY A 38 -18.16 -8.67 -15.81
N GLY A 39 -17.06 -7.94 -15.97
CA GLY A 39 -15.89 -8.46 -16.68
C GLY A 39 -15.25 -9.60 -15.88
N PRO A 40 -14.36 -10.44 -16.45
CA PRO A 40 -13.85 -11.66 -15.81
C PRO A 40 -13.02 -11.48 -14.53
N MET A 41 -12.84 -10.24 -14.05
CA MET A 41 -12.33 -9.91 -12.72
C MET A 41 -13.41 -9.40 -11.75
N GLY A 42 -14.68 -9.63 -12.08
CA GLY A 42 -15.86 -9.35 -11.27
C GLY A 42 -16.13 -10.45 -10.25
N ALA A 43 -15.17 -10.73 -9.39
CA ALA A 43 -15.50 -11.14 -8.03
C ALA A 43 -15.44 -9.86 -7.21
N GLY A 44 -16.50 -9.52 -6.48
CA GLY A 44 -16.47 -8.46 -5.50
C GLY A 44 -15.29 -8.71 -4.56
N ALA A 45 -14.16 -8.07 -4.83
CA ALA A 45 -13.03 -8.08 -3.94
C ALA A 45 -13.48 -7.23 -2.77
N LEU A 46 -13.98 -7.91 -1.73
CA LEU A 46 -14.17 -7.33 -0.42
C LEU A 46 -12.88 -6.61 -0.10
N ILE A 47 -12.94 -5.28 -0.04
CA ILE A 47 -11.88 -4.54 0.64
C ILE A 47 -11.94 -5.04 2.08
N GLY A 48 -10.78 -5.39 2.66
CA GLY A 48 -10.69 -5.90 4.03
C GLY A 48 -11.64 -5.14 4.96
N GLY A 49 -12.58 -5.86 5.58
CA GLY A 49 -13.66 -5.29 6.39
C GLY A 49 -15.06 -5.32 5.77
N GLY A 50 -15.30 -5.97 4.62
CA GLY A 50 -16.67 -6.22 4.13
C GLY A 50 -17.35 -5.06 3.42
N ALA A 51 -16.60 -4.03 3.01
CA ALA A 51 -17.14 -2.92 2.23
C ALA A 51 -17.14 -3.22 0.72
N LEU A 52 -18.27 -2.93 0.06
CA LEU A 52 -18.44 -2.99 -1.39
C LEU A 52 -17.35 -2.18 -2.09
N ALA A 53 -16.78 -2.73 -3.17
CA ALA A 53 -15.84 -2.02 -4.03
C ALA A 53 -16.47 -0.68 -4.47
N PRO A 54 -15.84 0.47 -4.19
CA PRO A 54 -16.46 1.74 -4.43
C PRO A 54 -16.75 1.93 -5.92
N HIS A 55 -18.00 2.26 -6.18
CA HIS A 55 -18.55 2.59 -7.47
C HIS A 55 -17.91 3.90 -7.99
N CYS A 56 -16.66 3.83 -8.48
CA CYS A 56 -16.01 4.97 -9.14
C CYS A 56 -16.29 4.98 -10.64
N SER A 57 -16.68 6.14 -11.13
CA SER A 57 -16.83 6.44 -12.55
C SER A 57 -15.48 6.45 -13.27
N PRO A 58 -15.46 6.23 -14.60
CA PRO A 58 -14.26 6.39 -15.42
C PRO A 58 -13.55 7.72 -15.22
N LEU A 59 -14.29 8.82 -15.08
CA LEU A 59 -13.74 10.16 -14.86
C LEU A 59 -13.02 10.26 -13.51
N GLU A 60 -13.62 9.75 -12.42
CA GLU A 60 -12.99 9.75 -11.10
C GLU A 60 -11.71 8.93 -11.08
N ARG A 61 -11.69 7.78 -11.77
CA ARG A 61 -10.47 6.97 -11.87
C ARG A 61 -9.38 7.68 -12.63
N PHE A 62 -9.72 8.33 -13.75
CA PHE A 62 -8.78 9.14 -14.51
C PHE A 62 -8.19 10.28 -13.68
N LEU A 63 -9.04 11.11 -13.07
CA LEU A 63 -8.61 12.24 -12.24
C LEU A 63 -7.77 11.76 -11.05
N GLY A 64 -8.21 10.68 -10.41
CA GLY A 64 -7.50 10.02 -9.32
C GLY A 64 -6.10 9.56 -9.74
N CYS A 65 -5.98 8.84 -10.85
CA CYS A 65 -4.68 8.37 -11.34
C CYS A 65 -3.75 9.52 -11.76
N VAL A 66 -4.27 10.58 -12.37
CA VAL A 66 -3.50 11.79 -12.71
C VAL A 66 -2.98 12.47 -11.44
N PHE A 67 -3.86 12.64 -10.44
CA PHE A 67 -3.52 13.21 -9.14
C PHE A 67 -2.49 12.37 -8.40
N MET A 68 -2.67 11.05 -8.40
CA MET A 68 -1.80 10.08 -7.76
C MET A 68 -0.41 10.07 -8.42
N ARG A 69 -0.33 10.07 -9.75
CA ARG A 69 0.95 10.19 -10.47
C ARG A 69 1.70 11.47 -10.09
N LYS A 70 1.01 12.61 -10.07
CA LYS A 70 1.61 13.90 -9.66
C LYS A 70 2.08 13.87 -8.20
N SER A 71 1.31 13.21 -7.33
CA SER A 71 1.67 13.02 -5.92
C SER A 71 2.93 12.17 -5.77
N LEU A 72 3.00 11.02 -6.45
CA LEU A 72 4.18 10.17 -6.46
C LEU A 72 5.42 10.93 -6.93
N HIS A 73 5.32 11.69 -8.03
CA HIS A 73 6.44 12.49 -8.53
C HIS A 73 6.98 13.46 -7.47
N ARG A 74 6.10 14.13 -6.71
CA ARG A 74 6.49 15.03 -5.62
C ARG A 74 7.16 14.28 -4.47
N VAL A 75 6.63 13.12 -4.09
CA VAL A 75 7.19 12.28 -3.04
C VAL A 75 8.61 11.85 -3.40
N VAL A 76 8.82 11.39 -4.64
CA VAL A 76 10.13 10.93 -5.09
C VAL A 76 11.13 12.08 -5.22
N GLN A 77 10.70 13.25 -5.72
CA GLN A 77 11.57 14.42 -5.80
C GLN A 77 11.95 15.03 -4.44
N GLY A 78 11.13 14.82 -3.41
CA GLY A 78 11.35 15.39 -2.08
C GLY A 78 12.07 14.47 -1.11
N ASP A 79 12.48 13.26 -1.54
CA ASP A 79 13.17 12.28 -0.70
C ASP A 79 14.61 12.13 -1.18
N ASP A 80 15.57 12.51 -0.32
CA ASP A 80 17.00 12.47 -0.63
C ASP A 80 17.53 11.05 -0.87
N ASN A 81 16.82 10.00 -0.41
CA ASN A 81 17.21 8.61 -0.59
C ASN A 81 16.74 8.02 -1.93
N MET A 82 15.95 8.75 -2.71
CA MET A 82 15.51 8.32 -4.03
C MET A 82 16.17 9.14 -5.13
N THR A 83 16.53 8.46 -6.22
CA THR A 83 17.07 9.13 -7.40
C THR A 83 16.05 9.10 -8.53
N MET A 84 15.50 10.27 -8.90
CA MET A 84 14.71 10.41 -10.11
C MET A 84 15.57 10.10 -11.33
N LEU A 85 15.08 9.21 -12.20
CA LEU A 85 15.72 8.88 -13.47
C LEU A 85 15.06 9.68 -14.59
N ALA A 86 15.83 10.05 -15.61
CA ALA A 86 15.30 10.78 -16.75
C ALA A 86 14.17 9.97 -17.42
N PRO A 87 12.96 10.53 -17.57
CA PRO A 87 11.85 9.79 -18.13
C PRO A 87 12.11 9.52 -19.61
N ALA A 88 11.96 8.26 -20.03
CA ALA A 88 12.01 7.91 -21.45
C ALA A 88 10.77 8.40 -22.22
N GLU A 89 9.61 8.54 -21.55
CA GLU A 89 8.30 8.79 -22.17
C GLU A 89 7.42 9.74 -21.33
N PRO A 90 6.61 10.61 -21.97
CA PRO A 90 5.60 11.40 -21.27
C PRO A 90 4.60 10.51 -20.53
N GLY A 91 4.28 10.85 -19.28
CA GLY A 91 3.33 10.05 -18.48
C GLY A 91 3.97 8.96 -17.62
N VAL A 92 5.28 8.73 -17.76
CA VAL A 92 6.03 7.74 -16.99
C VAL A 92 6.89 8.43 -15.92
N ILE A 93 6.94 7.85 -14.73
CA ILE A 93 7.85 8.22 -13.65
C ILE A 93 8.84 7.08 -13.49
N GLN A 94 10.13 7.37 -13.60
CA GLN A 94 11.19 6.41 -13.31
C GLN A 94 12.05 6.92 -12.18
N PHE A 95 12.35 6.04 -11.23
CA PHE A 95 13.21 6.36 -10.11
C PHE A 95 13.91 5.11 -9.59
N ARG A 96 15.02 5.32 -8.88
CA ARG A 96 15.76 4.28 -8.18
C ARG A 96 15.53 4.44 -6.68
N ALA A 97 15.15 3.35 -6.05
CA ALA A 97 15.18 3.11 -4.62
C ALA A 97 16.28 2.07 -4.32
N GLU A 98 16.70 1.97 -3.06
CA GLU A 98 17.86 1.18 -2.57
C GLU A 98 18.32 0.03 -3.48
N THR A 99 17.52 -1.04 -3.62
CA THR A 99 17.84 -2.22 -4.45
C THR A 99 16.99 -2.35 -5.72
N LEU A 100 16.06 -1.41 -5.96
CA LEU A 100 15.03 -1.51 -6.99
C LEU A 100 14.98 -0.28 -7.89
N GLN A 101 14.92 -0.50 -9.19
CA GLN A 101 14.54 0.50 -10.16
C GLN A 101 13.05 0.37 -10.48
N CYS A 102 12.32 1.46 -10.25
CA CYS A 102 10.88 1.56 -10.35
C CYS A 102 10.48 2.33 -11.61
N ARG A 103 9.53 1.78 -12.37
CA ARG A 103 8.86 2.46 -13.49
C ARG A 103 7.35 2.48 -13.20
N VAL A 104 6.79 3.67 -12.99
CA VAL A 104 5.35 3.86 -12.81
C VAL A 104 4.76 4.53 -14.03
N SER A 105 3.74 3.93 -14.62
CA SER A 105 3.08 4.43 -15.84
C SER A 105 1.56 4.38 -15.72
N LEU A 106 0.88 5.34 -16.33
CA LEU A 106 -0.56 5.24 -16.58
C LEU A 106 -0.82 4.15 -17.62
N ASN A 107 -1.94 3.44 -17.50
CA ASN A 107 -2.43 2.60 -18.57
C ASN A 107 -2.70 3.48 -19.81
N PRO A 108 -1.98 3.30 -20.93
CA PRO A 108 -2.08 4.20 -22.07
C PRO A 108 -3.42 4.11 -22.80
N ALA A 109 -4.14 2.98 -22.66
CA ALA A 109 -5.43 2.78 -23.32
C ALA A 109 -6.58 3.46 -22.57
N THR A 110 -6.56 3.43 -21.23
CA THR A 110 -7.69 3.90 -20.41
C THR A 110 -7.37 5.14 -19.58
N LEU A 111 -6.10 5.37 -19.25
CA LEU A 111 -5.60 6.40 -18.32
C LEU A 111 -6.26 6.35 -16.93
N GLN A 112 -6.86 5.20 -16.57
CA GLN A 112 -7.67 5.01 -15.36
C GLN A 112 -6.99 4.12 -14.30
N SER A 113 -5.74 3.72 -14.54
CA SER A 113 -4.94 2.95 -13.59
C SER A 113 -3.47 3.36 -13.70
N LEU A 114 -2.76 3.28 -12.58
CA LEU A 114 -1.31 3.36 -12.50
C LEU A 114 -0.76 1.96 -12.28
N HIS A 115 0.33 1.65 -12.96
CA HIS A 115 1.01 0.37 -12.85
C HIS A 115 2.46 0.57 -12.47
N LEU A 116 2.94 -0.23 -11.54
CA LEU A 116 4.35 -0.31 -11.18
C LEU A 116 5.01 -1.47 -11.94
N LYS A 117 6.21 -1.19 -12.45
CA LYS A 117 7.16 -2.20 -12.93
C LYS A 117 8.48 -2.08 -12.21
N LEU A 118 8.98 -3.21 -11.72
CA LEU A 118 10.20 -3.32 -10.93
C LEU A 118 11.28 -4.03 -11.72
N SER A 119 12.51 -3.55 -11.53
CA SER A 119 13.74 -4.18 -12.00
C SER A 119 14.80 -4.06 -10.92
N GLN A 120 15.71 -5.02 -10.84
CA GLN A 120 16.80 -4.98 -9.86
C GLN A 120 17.81 -3.90 -10.24
N ALA A 121 18.20 -3.07 -9.28
CA ALA A 121 19.18 -1.99 -9.47
C ALA A 121 20.62 -2.39 -9.11
N GLY A 122 20.83 -3.60 -8.58
CA GLY A 122 22.09 -4.14 -8.04
C GLY A 122 22.39 -5.58 -8.49
N PRO A 123 23.10 -6.38 -7.68
CA PRO A 123 23.46 -7.77 -8.03
C PRO A 123 22.24 -8.57 -8.46
N THR A 124 22.37 -9.28 -9.59
CA THR A 124 21.43 -10.32 -9.99
C THR A 124 21.33 -11.34 -8.85
N ASP A 125 20.10 -11.74 -8.51
CA ASP A 125 19.74 -12.78 -7.51
C ASP A 125 19.24 -12.30 -6.14
N GLN A 126 19.21 -10.99 -5.86
CA GLN A 126 18.66 -10.51 -4.57
C GLN A 126 17.14 -10.66 -4.46
N TRP A 127 16.41 -10.63 -5.58
CA TRP A 127 14.95 -10.73 -5.63
C TRP A 127 14.50 -11.90 -6.49
N ALA A 128 13.62 -12.72 -5.95
CA ALA A 128 12.90 -13.70 -6.75
C ALA A 128 11.86 -12.98 -7.64
N PRO A 129 11.60 -13.47 -8.88
CA PRO A 129 10.59 -12.88 -9.76
C PRO A 129 9.21 -12.78 -9.10
N GLU A 130 8.84 -13.76 -8.28
CA GLU A 130 7.57 -13.81 -7.57
C GLU A 130 7.44 -12.70 -6.51
N GLU A 131 8.55 -12.32 -5.87
CA GLU A 131 8.58 -11.22 -4.90
C GLU A 131 8.35 -9.87 -5.60
N LEU A 132 9.00 -9.67 -6.75
CA LEU A 132 8.81 -8.46 -7.57
C LEU A 132 7.36 -8.37 -8.08
N GLN A 133 6.82 -9.46 -8.63
CA GLN A 133 5.43 -9.50 -9.08
C GLN A 133 4.43 -9.23 -7.95
N LEU A 134 4.72 -9.70 -6.74
CA LEU A 134 3.87 -9.44 -5.58
C LEU A 134 3.90 -7.96 -5.19
N LEU A 135 5.07 -7.32 -5.19
CA LEU A 135 5.19 -5.87 -4.95
C LEU A 135 4.45 -5.05 -6.00
N GLU A 136 4.60 -5.39 -7.28
CA GLU A 136 3.87 -4.75 -8.39
C GLU A 136 2.36 -4.89 -8.20
N ARG A 137 1.88 -6.11 -7.91
CA ARG A 137 0.46 -6.36 -7.66
C ARG A 137 -0.06 -5.61 -6.44
N TYR A 138 0.72 -5.54 -5.36
CA TYR A 138 0.35 -4.80 -4.16
C TYR A 138 0.24 -3.30 -4.45
N PHE A 139 1.17 -2.74 -5.22
CA PHE A 139 1.08 -1.36 -5.66
C PHE A 139 -0.23 -1.09 -6.42
N ASP A 140 -0.53 -1.89 -7.43
CA ASP A 140 -1.71 -1.72 -8.29
C ASP A 140 -3.03 -1.85 -7.52
N THR A 141 -3.08 -2.74 -6.52
CA THR A 141 -4.33 -3.08 -5.81
C THR A 141 -4.53 -2.34 -4.49
N LYS A 142 -3.45 -1.89 -3.83
CA LYS A 142 -3.51 -1.31 -2.47
C LYS A 142 -2.92 0.11 -2.37
N VAL A 143 -1.92 0.45 -3.18
CA VAL A 143 -1.23 1.75 -3.11
C VAL A 143 -1.85 2.76 -4.07
N ALA A 144 -1.90 2.40 -5.36
CA ALA A 144 -2.42 3.22 -6.44
C ALA A 144 -3.90 2.91 -6.73
N SER A 145 -4.66 2.58 -5.69
CA SER A 145 -6.05 2.18 -5.79
C SER A 145 -6.99 3.15 -5.06
N PHE A 146 -8.29 3.00 -5.32
CA PHE A 146 -9.30 3.77 -4.63
C PHE A 146 -9.50 3.26 -3.19
N PRO A 147 -9.74 4.13 -2.19
CA PRO A 147 -9.73 5.60 -2.28
C PRO A 147 -8.31 6.14 -2.42
N TYR A 148 -8.09 7.00 -3.42
CA TYR A 148 -6.77 7.52 -3.79
C TYR A 148 -6.17 8.38 -2.68
N LYS A 149 -5.10 7.90 -2.04
CA LYS A 149 -4.43 8.53 -0.90
C LYS A 149 -2.98 8.88 -1.26
N PRO A 150 -2.61 10.17 -1.43
CA PRO A 150 -1.23 10.57 -1.70
C PRO A 150 -0.24 10.04 -0.67
N ASN A 151 -0.66 10.03 0.60
CA ASN A 151 0.16 9.57 1.72
C ASN A 151 0.43 8.05 1.68
N ALA A 152 -0.34 7.28 0.90
CA ALA A 152 -0.04 5.88 0.64
C ALA A 152 1.23 5.71 -0.20
N PHE A 153 1.50 6.61 -1.16
CA PHE A 153 2.78 6.61 -1.86
C PHE A 153 3.93 6.92 -0.94
N MET A 154 3.79 7.89 -0.04
CA MET A 154 4.85 8.18 0.94
C MET A 154 5.18 6.95 1.79
N SER A 155 4.16 6.22 2.27
CA SER A 155 4.38 4.99 3.03
C SER A 155 5.05 3.91 2.17
N PHE A 156 4.59 3.74 0.93
CA PHE A 156 5.13 2.73 0.02
C PHE A 156 6.57 3.03 -0.41
N THR A 157 6.90 4.27 -0.78
CA THR A 157 8.27 4.64 -1.15
C THR A 157 9.23 4.53 0.02
N ARG A 158 8.79 4.83 1.25
CA ARG A 158 9.57 4.56 2.47
C ARG A 158 9.86 3.08 2.67
N LEU A 159 8.93 2.19 2.33
CA LEU A 159 9.20 0.75 2.31
C LEU A 159 10.23 0.37 1.25
N LEU A 160 10.14 0.94 0.04
CA LEU A 160 11.10 0.65 -1.03
C LEU A 160 12.55 1.06 -0.68
N ASN A 161 12.71 2.02 0.24
CA ASN A 161 14.00 2.45 0.79
C ASN A 161 14.34 1.81 2.15
N ALA A 162 13.55 0.83 2.60
CA ALA A 162 13.90 0.07 3.80
C ALA A 162 14.96 -0.99 3.45
N PRO A 163 15.87 -1.31 4.39
CA PRO A 163 16.82 -2.40 4.24
C PRO A 163 16.18 -3.67 3.66
N ILE A 164 16.87 -4.33 2.73
CA ILE A 164 16.29 -5.41 1.92
C ILE A 164 15.62 -6.52 2.74
N ASN A 165 16.19 -6.89 3.89
CA ASN A 165 15.62 -7.89 4.80
C ASN A 165 14.26 -7.44 5.37
N ILE A 166 14.12 -6.16 5.71
CA ILE A 166 12.85 -5.57 6.17
C ILE A 166 11.85 -5.56 5.02
N LEU A 167 12.26 -5.06 3.84
CA LEU A 167 11.35 -5.01 2.69
C LEU A 167 10.86 -6.41 2.31
N LYS A 168 11.72 -7.44 2.35
CA LYS A 168 11.33 -8.83 2.12
C LYS A 168 10.27 -9.32 3.12
N ASP A 169 10.41 -9.01 4.40
CA ASP A 169 9.36 -9.33 5.39
C ASP A 169 8.05 -8.62 5.07
N PHE A 170 8.10 -7.35 4.64
CA PHE A 170 6.90 -6.64 4.17
C PHE A 170 6.30 -7.27 2.92
N VAL A 171 7.10 -7.80 1.99
CA VAL A 171 6.60 -8.58 0.84
C VAL A 171 5.81 -9.81 1.33
N GLN A 172 6.27 -10.49 2.38
CA GLN A 172 5.51 -11.59 2.97
C GLN A 172 4.21 -11.12 3.63
N LEU A 173 4.20 -9.96 4.32
CA LEU A 173 2.97 -9.36 4.86
C LEU A 173 1.99 -8.96 3.75
N MET A 174 2.48 -8.38 2.66
CA MET A 174 1.68 -8.06 1.48
C MET A 174 1.05 -9.33 0.89
N ARG A 175 1.76 -10.46 0.93
CA ARG A 175 1.22 -11.77 0.52
C ARG A 175 0.02 -12.16 1.39
N LEU A 176 0.17 -12.08 2.71
CA LEU A 176 -0.89 -12.41 3.65
C LEU A 176 -2.12 -11.50 3.48
N GLU A 177 -1.91 -10.23 3.18
CA GLU A 177 -3.02 -9.30 2.91
C GLU A 177 -3.72 -9.58 1.58
N LEU A 178 -2.97 -9.90 0.51
CA LEU A 178 -3.53 -10.17 -0.82
C LEU A 178 -4.17 -11.55 -0.93
N ALA A 179 -3.69 -12.53 -0.16
CA ALA A 179 -4.21 -13.89 -0.12
C ALA A 179 -4.29 -14.38 1.34
N PRO A 180 -5.35 -14.01 2.08
CA PRO A 180 -5.53 -14.42 3.47
C PRO A 180 -5.60 -15.95 3.62
N ASP A 181 -4.78 -16.49 4.52
CA ASP A 181 -4.79 -17.91 4.85
C ASP A 181 -6.00 -18.23 5.75
N ARG A 182 -6.85 -19.15 5.28
CA ARG A 182 -8.06 -19.57 6.00
C ARG A 182 -7.77 -20.37 7.27
N ASN A 183 -6.53 -20.85 7.43
CA ASN A 183 -6.09 -21.54 8.64
C ASN A 183 -5.69 -20.57 9.76
N MET A 184 -5.60 -19.26 9.47
CA MET A 184 -5.34 -18.23 10.48
C MET A 184 -6.62 -17.83 11.21
N LYS A 185 -6.50 -17.42 12.47
CA LYS A 185 -7.63 -16.89 13.27
C LYS A 185 -7.94 -15.44 12.93
N TRP A 186 -6.94 -14.73 12.43
CA TRP A 186 -7.00 -13.32 12.07
C TRP A 186 -6.48 -13.11 10.66
N SER A 187 -7.09 -12.17 9.96
CA SER A 187 -6.53 -11.55 8.76
C SER A 187 -5.87 -10.24 9.13
N MET A 188 -4.89 -9.82 8.32
CA MET A 188 -4.26 -8.52 8.47
C MET A 188 -4.42 -7.65 7.22
N GLN A 189 -4.42 -6.35 7.45
CA GLN A 189 -4.22 -5.33 6.44
C GLN A 189 -3.06 -4.44 6.89
N LEU A 190 -2.11 -4.22 5.99
CA LEU A 190 -1.07 -3.22 6.20
C LEU A 190 -1.68 -1.85 5.89
N CYS A 191 -1.77 -1.00 6.91
CA CYS A 191 -2.27 0.35 6.72
C CYS A 191 -1.18 1.17 6.03
N LEU A 192 -1.47 1.76 4.87
CA LEU A 192 -0.60 2.72 4.17
C LEU A 192 -0.84 4.18 4.59
N THR A 193 -1.90 4.41 5.36
CA THR A 193 -2.19 5.67 6.03
C THR A 193 -2.69 5.38 7.44
N ILE A 194 -2.43 6.28 8.39
CA ILE A 194 -2.87 6.11 9.78
C ILE A 194 -4.41 6.01 9.83
N PRO A 195 -4.99 4.89 10.34
CA PRO A 195 -6.43 4.73 10.37
C PRO A 195 -7.06 5.58 11.49
N PRO A 196 -8.31 6.05 11.34
CA PRO A 196 -8.98 6.85 12.37
C PRO A 196 -9.13 6.15 13.73
N ALA A 197 -9.19 4.81 13.73
CA ALA A 197 -9.29 3.99 14.93
C ALA A 197 -7.93 3.73 15.62
N ALA A 198 -6.81 4.18 15.04
CA ALA A 198 -5.51 4.04 15.68
C ALA A 198 -5.38 4.96 16.90
N PRO A 199 -4.51 4.60 17.88
CA PRO A 199 -4.11 5.52 18.93
C PRO A 199 -3.56 6.83 18.35
N PRO A 200 -3.76 7.98 19.02
CA PRO A 200 -3.39 9.31 18.50
C PRO A 200 -1.87 9.56 18.61
N ILE A 201 -1.08 8.79 17.87
CA ILE A 201 0.38 8.97 17.74
C ILE A 201 0.68 10.12 16.78
N ALA A 202 -0.08 10.20 15.68
CA ALA A 202 -0.05 11.27 14.69
C ALA A 202 -1.43 11.38 14.02
N PRO A 203 -1.71 12.46 13.25
CA PRO A 203 -3.03 12.65 12.64
C PRO A 203 -3.42 11.54 11.67
N SER A 204 -4.70 11.17 11.68
CA SER A 204 -5.29 10.20 10.76
C SER A 204 -5.09 10.61 9.29
N GLY A 205 -4.92 9.62 8.42
CA GLY A 205 -4.69 9.85 6.99
C GLY A 205 -3.25 10.21 6.61
N MET A 206 -2.38 10.52 7.57
CA MET A 206 -0.93 10.70 7.33
C MET A 206 -0.27 9.37 6.94
N SER A 207 0.96 9.43 6.42
CA SER A 207 1.76 8.23 6.13
C SER A 207 1.94 7.42 7.42
N SER A 208 1.58 6.15 7.37
CA SER A 208 1.64 5.22 8.51
C SER A 208 3.02 4.58 8.67
N ILE A 209 3.83 4.56 7.62
CA ILE A 209 5.16 3.95 7.62
C ILE A 209 6.18 5.07 7.79
N VAL A 210 6.92 5.04 8.90
CA VAL A 210 7.88 6.10 9.26
C VAL A 210 9.17 5.46 9.73
N MET A 211 10.28 5.83 9.10
CA MET A 211 11.62 5.44 9.49
C MET A 211 12.30 6.62 10.17
N ILE A 212 12.79 6.45 11.41
CA ILE A 212 13.58 7.45 12.13
C ILE A 212 14.76 6.73 12.77
N LYS A 213 15.98 6.99 12.28
CA LYS A 213 17.20 6.30 12.72
C LYS A 213 17.00 4.77 12.65
N ASN A 214 17.15 4.07 13.77
CA ASN A 214 17.00 2.62 13.88
C ASN A 214 15.59 2.19 14.33
N LYS A 215 14.57 3.03 14.15
CA LYS A 215 13.18 2.70 14.50
C LYS A 215 12.28 2.83 13.27
N MET A 216 11.39 1.87 13.11
CA MET A 216 10.33 1.87 12.11
C MET A 216 8.98 1.83 12.80
N LEU A 217 8.14 2.83 12.59
CA LEU A 217 6.72 2.80 12.95
C LEU A 217 5.90 2.36 11.74
N PHE A 218 4.99 1.43 11.94
CA PHE A 218 3.97 1.04 10.96
C PHE A 218 2.67 0.65 11.65
N PHE A 219 1.58 0.53 10.89
CA PHE A 219 0.26 0.24 11.42
C PHE A 219 -0.35 -0.95 10.72
N LEU A 220 -0.94 -1.85 11.50
CA LEU A 220 -1.68 -3.01 11.04
C LEU A 220 -3.14 -2.86 11.45
N GLN A 221 -4.06 -3.39 10.64
CA GLN A 221 -5.43 -3.62 11.03
C GLN A 221 -5.70 -5.11 11.01
N LEU A 222 -6.00 -5.68 12.18
CA LEU A 222 -6.35 -7.08 12.34
C LEU A 222 -7.86 -7.25 12.30
N SER A 223 -8.35 -8.26 11.58
CA SER A 223 -9.78 -8.58 11.50
C SER A 223 -10.00 -10.05 11.78
N ARG A 224 -10.90 -10.36 12.73
CA ARG A 224 -11.20 -11.73 13.13
C ARG A 224 -11.86 -12.50 11.97
N LEU A 225 -11.41 -13.72 11.70
CA LEU A 225 -11.95 -14.56 10.63
C LEU A 225 -13.10 -15.47 11.07
N VAL A 226 -13.45 -15.48 12.36
CA VAL A 226 -14.52 -16.31 12.93
C VAL A 226 -15.88 -15.60 12.83
N PRO A 227 -16.95 -16.26 12.35
CA PRO A 227 -18.29 -15.68 12.26
C PRO A 227 -18.87 -15.34 13.64
N GLY A 228 -19.49 -14.18 13.80
CA GLY A 228 -20.32 -13.84 14.97
C GLY A 228 -20.05 -12.46 15.58
N GLU A 229 -18.82 -11.94 15.50
CA GLU A 229 -18.46 -10.62 16.03
C GLU A 229 -17.40 -9.95 15.14
N PRO A 230 -17.72 -8.86 14.41
CA PRO A 230 -16.72 -8.10 13.67
C PRO A 230 -15.80 -7.37 14.66
N SER A 231 -14.68 -8.01 15.00
CA SER A 231 -13.62 -7.37 15.78
C SER A 231 -12.52 -6.88 14.84
N HIS A 232 -12.31 -5.56 14.84
CA HIS A 232 -11.20 -4.90 14.15
C HIS A 232 -10.28 -4.24 15.16
N ILE A 233 -8.97 -4.49 15.03
CA ILE A 233 -7.97 -3.95 15.95
C ILE A 233 -6.92 -3.21 15.13
N ALA A 234 -6.80 -1.90 15.36
CA ALA A 234 -5.70 -1.11 14.84
C ALA A 234 -4.49 -1.27 15.78
N VAL A 235 -3.37 -1.74 15.25
CA VAL A 235 -2.15 -2.03 16.01
C VAL A 235 -1.01 -1.16 15.46
N PRO A 236 -0.61 -0.09 16.17
CA PRO A 236 0.62 0.61 15.86
C PRO A 236 1.81 -0.20 16.37
N VAL A 237 2.77 -0.50 15.49
CA VAL A 237 3.95 -1.32 15.82
C VAL A 237 5.21 -0.49 15.59
N VAL A 238 6.09 -0.47 16.57
CA VAL A 238 7.46 0.02 16.44
C VAL A 238 8.40 -1.17 16.36
N TYR A 239 9.16 -1.25 15.28
CA TYR A 239 10.26 -2.17 15.10
C TYR A 239 11.59 -1.45 15.36
N ASP A 240 12.41 -2.04 16.22
CA ASP A 240 13.80 -1.63 16.46
C ASP A 240 14.74 -2.44 15.56
N LEU A 241 15.38 -1.75 14.62
CA LEU A 241 16.30 -2.36 13.65
C LEU A 241 17.57 -2.89 14.31
N SER A 242 18.03 -2.26 15.39
CA SER A 242 19.26 -2.67 16.08
C SER A 242 19.06 -3.84 17.02
N ALA A 243 17.93 -3.86 17.73
CA ALA A 243 17.60 -4.96 18.64
C ALA A 243 16.89 -6.12 17.93
N ASN A 244 16.37 -5.90 16.72
CA ASN A 244 15.48 -6.82 16.02
C ASN A 244 14.25 -7.21 16.86
N VAL A 245 13.62 -6.22 17.49
CA VAL A 245 12.45 -6.41 18.38
C VAL A 245 11.30 -5.52 17.95
N MET A 246 10.08 -6.05 18.03
CA MET A 246 8.84 -5.28 17.83
C MET A 246 8.12 -5.03 19.15
N GLN A 247 7.46 -3.88 19.25
CA GLN A 247 6.62 -3.49 20.37
C GLN A 247 5.41 -2.70 19.87
N VAL A 248 4.32 -2.74 20.62
CA VAL A 248 3.15 -1.92 20.31
C VAL A 248 3.40 -0.49 20.77
N ALA A 249 3.17 0.48 19.89
CA ALA A 249 3.32 1.89 20.19
C ALA A 249 2.01 2.50 20.70
N ASP A 250 1.61 2.14 21.91
CA ASP A 250 0.39 2.67 22.53
C ASP A 250 0.65 3.13 23.96
N LYS A 251 0.56 4.44 24.20
CA LYS A 251 0.77 5.06 25.51
C LYS A 251 -0.21 4.53 26.58
N ARG A 252 -1.36 3.97 26.18
CA ARG A 252 -2.33 3.36 27.10
C ARG A 252 -1.78 2.13 27.81
N LEU A 253 -0.74 1.49 27.25
CA LEU A 253 -0.07 0.34 27.88
C LEU A 253 0.74 0.75 29.12
N GLU A 254 1.12 2.02 29.24
CA GLU A 254 1.91 2.55 30.35
C GLU A 254 1.04 3.20 31.44
N ALA A 255 -0.28 3.33 31.19
CA ALA A 255 -1.20 3.99 32.09
C ALA A 255 -1.57 3.10 33.30
N PRO A 256 -1.67 3.66 34.52
CA PRO A 256 -2.24 2.96 35.67
C PRO A 256 -3.69 2.57 35.35
N GLY A 257 -4.00 1.28 35.32
CA GLY A 257 -5.33 0.76 34.94
C GLY A 257 -5.42 0.15 33.54
N ALA A 258 -4.28 -0.07 32.85
CA ALA A 258 -4.26 -0.84 31.61
C ALA A 258 -4.94 -2.21 31.80
N GLN A 259 -5.97 -2.46 30.98
CA GLN A 259 -6.72 -3.71 31.05
C GLN A 259 -5.83 -4.86 30.56
N PRO A 260 -5.55 -5.88 31.39
CA PRO A 260 -4.64 -6.97 31.02
C PRO A 260 -5.17 -7.80 29.85
N ASN A 261 -6.49 -7.89 29.72
CA ASN A 261 -7.17 -8.61 28.65
C ASN A 261 -7.48 -7.74 27.42
N ALA A 262 -7.04 -6.48 27.39
CA ALA A 262 -7.22 -5.66 26.20
C ALA A 262 -6.44 -6.25 25.01
N PRO A 263 -7.02 -6.28 23.79
CA PRO A 263 -6.39 -6.90 22.64
C PRO A 263 -4.96 -6.38 22.37
N VAL A 264 -4.77 -5.07 22.52
CA VAL A 264 -3.49 -4.38 22.32
C VAL A 264 -2.43 -4.83 23.34
N THR A 265 -2.83 -5.07 24.59
CA THR A 265 -1.96 -5.59 25.66
C THR A 265 -1.52 -7.02 25.36
N LEU A 266 -2.45 -7.88 24.93
CA LEU A 266 -2.16 -9.27 24.56
C LEU A 266 -1.19 -9.35 23.37
N ILE A 267 -1.41 -8.52 22.34
CA ILE A 267 -0.51 -8.43 21.18
C ILE A 267 0.88 -7.98 21.60
N ASN A 268 0.99 -6.96 22.47
CA ASN A 268 2.28 -6.51 22.97
C ASN A 268 3.01 -7.59 23.78
N ALA A 269 2.28 -8.39 24.58
CA ALA A 269 2.85 -9.52 25.31
C ALA A 269 3.37 -10.61 24.37
N MET A 270 2.65 -10.93 23.29
CA MET A 270 3.11 -11.87 22.27
C MET A 270 4.39 -11.38 21.58
N LEU A 271 4.46 -10.10 21.19
CA LEU A 271 5.66 -9.52 20.58
C LEU A 271 6.88 -9.59 21.50
N ARG A 272 6.70 -9.28 22.80
CA ARG A 272 7.77 -9.40 23.81
C ARG A 272 8.23 -10.84 23.97
N ARG A 273 7.30 -11.79 24.03
CA ARG A 273 7.63 -13.21 24.13
C ARG A 273 8.39 -13.71 22.89
N PHE A 274 7.97 -13.30 21.69
CA PHE A 274 8.67 -13.69 20.47
C PHE A 274 10.12 -13.23 20.47
N ALA A 275 10.40 -12.03 21.00
CA ALA A 275 11.75 -11.48 21.07
C ALA A 275 12.73 -12.35 21.90
N GLU A 276 12.24 -13.19 22.81
CA GLU A 276 13.08 -14.10 23.62
C GLU A 276 13.60 -15.30 22.81
N PHE A 277 12.91 -15.67 21.72
CA PHE A 277 13.21 -16.85 20.91
C PHE A 277 13.49 -16.53 19.43
N ALA A 278 13.52 -15.24 19.07
CA ALA A 278 13.71 -14.80 17.70
C ALA A 278 15.10 -15.22 17.17
N PRO A 279 15.19 -15.82 15.97
CA PRO A 279 16.48 -16.12 15.35
C PRO A 279 17.31 -14.84 15.15
N PRO A 280 18.60 -14.82 15.50
CA PRO A 280 19.41 -13.59 15.47
C PRO A 280 19.69 -13.07 14.05
N ASN A 281 19.60 -13.93 13.03
CA ASN A 281 20.00 -13.60 11.65
C ASN A 281 18.82 -13.31 10.71
N GLU A 282 17.59 -13.29 11.21
CA GLU A 282 16.39 -13.07 10.40
C GLU A 282 15.63 -11.84 10.90
N CYS A 283 15.01 -11.09 9.98
CA CYS A 283 14.10 -10.02 10.39
C CYS A 283 12.90 -10.62 11.12
N CYS A 284 12.50 -10.03 12.26
CA CYS A 284 11.43 -10.60 13.07
C CYS A 284 10.02 -10.15 12.65
N ILE A 285 9.88 -9.21 11.70
CA ILE A 285 8.61 -8.56 11.39
C ILE A 285 7.56 -9.58 10.93
N TYR A 286 7.86 -10.31 9.86
CA TYR A 286 6.95 -11.31 9.32
C TYR A 286 6.64 -12.44 10.31
N PRO A 287 7.64 -13.13 10.92
CA PRO A 287 7.36 -14.28 11.76
C PRO A 287 6.57 -13.92 13.02
N SER A 288 6.83 -12.78 13.70
CA SER A 288 6.02 -12.43 14.87
C SER A 288 4.59 -12.04 14.50
N ILE A 289 4.39 -11.33 13.37
CA ILE A 289 3.03 -11.00 12.90
C ILE A 289 2.29 -12.29 12.54
N ARG A 290 2.93 -13.23 11.84
CA ARG A 290 2.34 -14.53 11.53
C ARG A 290 1.92 -15.28 12.80
N GLU A 291 2.75 -15.29 13.85
CA GLU A 291 2.39 -15.88 15.14
C GLU A 291 1.15 -15.22 15.77
N ILE A 292 1.06 -13.89 15.72
CA ILE A 292 -0.14 -13.16 16.17
C ILE A 292 -1.38 -13.64 15.40
N LEU A 293 -1.29 -13.76 14.07
CA LEU A 293 -2.44 -14.16 13.25
C LEU A 293 -2.92 -15.59 13.51
N THR A 294 -2.01 -16.49 13.89
CA THR A 294 -2.33 -17.89 14.19
C THR A 294 -2.77 -18.09 15.64
N SER A 295 -2.18 -17.36 16.58
CA SER A 295 -2.22 -17.71 18.00
C SER A 295 -3.04 -16.74 18.85
N LEU A 296 -3.26 -15.50 18.40
CA LEU A 296 -4.00 -14.50 19.18
C LEU A 296 -5.43 -14.98 19.51
N THR A 297 -5.70 -15.10 20.81
CA THR A 297 -7.02 -15.38 21.38
C THR A 297 -7.42 -14.22 22.28
N ILE A 298 -8.57 -13.61 21.98
CA ILE A 298 -9.13 -12.54 22.79
C ILE A 298 -10.31 -13.14 23.57
N PRO A 299 -10.29 -13.11 24.90
CA PRO A 299 -11.44 -13.53 25.71
C PRO A 299 -12.70 -12.73 25.32
N PRO A 300 -13.90 -13.34 25.33
CA PRO A 300 -15.14 -12.59 25.20
C PRO A 300 -15.21 -11.53 26.32
N GLN A 301 -15.66 -10.31 25.96
CA GLN A 301 -15.84 -9.20 26.89
C GLN A 301 -17.17 -9.30 27.64
#